data_AF-A0A9E0XCQ9-F1
#
_entry.id   AF-A0A9E0XCQ9-F1
#
_cell.length_a   1.000
_cell.length_b   1.000
_cell.length_c   1.000
_cell.angle_alpha   90.00
_cell.angle_beta   90.00
_cell.angle_gamma   90.00
#
_symmetry.space_group_name_H-M   'P 1'
#
loop_
_entity.id
_entity.type
_entity.pdbx_description
1 polymer ?
#
loop_
_entity_poly.entity_id
_entity_poly.type
_entity_poly.pdbx_seq_one_letter_code
_entity_poly.pdbx_strand_id
1 'polypeptide(L)'
;MDPAAGLGPLCHCIYLNPVRAKLRPLAELPEYPWTSLRWLMHPKERPAWYDPRPALAHAGSLADTPAGRRNYLEYLAWLAEDEPARKAQRFEQMSRGWVIGSGDFAKEVLREYRQLDHRGRSPAADLQETREALWREELSAQLKRAGRTKADVASAAKSADWKLAIAAALKAKTTVSNRWLAEHLNMGGLHEVSRRVNVLRRATVVRR
;
A
#
# COMPACT_ATOMS: atom_id res chain seq x y z
N MET A 1 3.16 8.97 3.45
CA MET A 1 2.35 9.66 2.43
C MET A 1 3.18 10.76 1.81
N ASP A 2 3.12 10.98 0.51
CA ASP A 2 3.80 12.10 -0.15
C ASP A 2 3.23 13.44 0.34
N PRO A 3 4.00 14.25 1.10
CA PRO A 3 3.51 15.49 1.69
C PRO A 3 3.16 16.55 0.64
N ALA A 4 3.77 16.50 -0.54
CA ALA A 4 3.64 17.52 -1.57
C ALA A 4 2.38 17.32 -2.45
N ALA A 5 1.92 16.09 -2.61
CA ALA A 5 0.88 15.77 -3.60
C ALA A 5 -0.39 15.15 -3.02
N GLY A 6 -0.34 14.54 -1.85
CA GLY A 6 -1.45 13.70 -1.39
C GLY A 6 -2.23 14.22 -0.19
N LEU A 7 -1.61 15.00 0.70
CA LEU A 7 -2.10 15.19 2.08
C LEU A 7 -3.48 15.84 2.18
N GLY A 8 -3.72 16.90 1.41
CA GLY A 8 -5.03 17.55 1.34
C GLY A 8 -6.16 16.62 0.88
N PRO A 9 -6.05 16.01 -0.32
CA PRO A 9 -6.99 15.00 -0.81
C PRO A 9 -7.29 13.87 0.18
N LEU A 10 -6.28 13.36 0.89
CA LEU A 10 -6.50 12.33 1.92
C LEU A 10 -7.30 12.85 3.10
N CYS A 11 -7.02 14.07 3.58
CA CYS A 11 -7.84 14.67 4.65
C CYS A 11 -9.32 14.69 4.24
N HIS A 12 -9.64 15.11 3.02
CA HIS A 12 -11.01 15.12 2.52
C HIS A 12 -11.60 13.71 2.44
N CYS A 13 -10.84 12.75 1.93
CA CYS A 13 -11.27 11.34 1.84
C CYS A 13 -11.60 10.79 3.24
N ILE A 14 -10.75 11.05 4.22
CA ILE A 14 -10.97 10.64 5.62
C ILE A 14 -12.22 11.31 6.20
N TYR A 15 -12.36 12.63 6.04
CA TYR A 15 -13.52 13.37 6.58
C TYR A 15 -14.84 12.94 5.94
N LEU A 16 -14.83 12.54 4.67
CA LEU A 16 -16.02 12.06 3.96
C LEU A 16 -16.29 10.56 4.16
N ASN A 17 -15.41 9.81 4.83
CA ASN A 17 -15.64 8.37 5.07
C ASN A 17 -16.97 8.08 5.80
N PRO A 18 -17.36 8.78 6.87
CA PRO A 18 -18.66 8.54 7.51
C PRO A 18 -19.86 8.79 6.59
N VAL A 19 -19.77 9.80 5.71
CA VAL A 19 -20.82 10.11 4.72
C VAL A 19 -20.90 9.04 3.66
N ARG A 20 -19.74 8.65 3.09
CA ARG A 20 -19.62 7.60 2.08
C ARG A 20 -20.09 6.24 2.60
N ALA A 21 -19.85 5.95 3.87
CA ALA A 21 -20.30 4.75 4.57
C ALA A 21 -21.76 4.84 5.04
N LYS A 22 -22.47 5.95 4.78
CA LYS A 22 -23.85 6.21 5.21
C LYS A 22 -24.06 6.13 6.73
N LEU A 23 -23.01 6.42 7.50
CA LEU A 23 -23.07 6.43 8.97
C LEU A 23 -23.66 7.74 9.49
N ARG A 24 -23.27 8.87 8.88
CA ARG A 24 -23.68 10.22 9.28
C ARG A 24 -23.75 11.15 8.07
N PRO A 25 -24.73 12.07 8.00
CA PRO A 25 -24.71 13.14 7.01
C PRO A 25 -23.60 14.15 7.33
N LEU A 26 -23.16 14.92 6.33
CA LEU A 26 -22.07 15.88 6.47
C LEU A 26 -22.34 16.93 7.56
N ALA A 27 -23.59 17.38 7.67
CA ALA A 27 -24.02 18.38 8.65
C ALA A 27 -23.82 17.94 10.11
N GLU A 28 -23.79 16.63 10.39
CA GLU A 28 -23.57 16.08 11.74
C GLU A 28 -22.07 15.89 12.06
N LEU A 29 -21.19 15.91 11.07
CA LEU A 29 -19.77 15.60 11.27
C LEU A 29 -18.99 16.59 12.15
N PRO A 30 -19.29 17.91 12.19
CA PRO A 30 -18.63 18.83 13.11
C PRO A 30 -18.68 18.37 14.57
N GLU A 31 -19.77 17.71 14.97
CA GLU A 31 -19.95 17.22 16.34
C GLU A 31 -19.62 15.74 16.52
N TYR A 32 -19.38 15.01 15.43
CA TYR A 32 -19.19 13.56 15.47
C TYR A 32 -17.82 13.21 16.12
N PRO A 33 -17.79 12.45 17.23
CA PRO A 33 -16.56 12.24 18.00
C PRO A 33 -15.52 11.37 17.29
N TRP A 34 -15.93 10.57 16.30
CA TRP A 34 -15.05 9.63 15.59
C TRP A 34 -14.43 10.21 14.32
N THR A 35 -14.43 11.54 14.17
CA THR A 35 -13.75 12.23 13.08
C THR A 35 -12.89 13.37 13.61
N SER A 36 -11.68 13.51 13.07
CA SER A 36 -10.83 14.67 13.37
C SER A 36 -11.32 15.96 12.71
N LEU A 37 -12.38 15.91 11.87
CA LEU A 37 -13.08 17.10 11.40
C LEU A 37 -13.65 17.91 12.58
N ARG A 38 -14.03 17.26 13.67
CA ARG A 38 -14.44 17.91 14.91
C ARG A 38 -13.38 18.88 15.43
N TRP A 39 -12.12 18.46 15.47
CA TRP A 39 -11.03 19.34 15.87
C TRP A 39 -10.80 20.47 14.87
N LEU A 40 -11.00 20.25 13.58
CA LEU A 40 -11.01 21.34 12.61
C LEU A 40 -12.07 22.38 13.00
N MET A 41 -13.30 21.95 13.26
CA MET A 41 -14.45 22.82 13.55
C MET A 41 -14.40 23.48 14.94
N HIS A 42 -13.75 22.85 15.92
CA HIS A 42 -13.64 23.30 17.31
C HIS A 42 -12.18 23.55 17.73
N PRO A 43 -11.58 24.72 17.38
CA PRO A 43 -10.18 25.00 17.63
C PRO A 43 -9.72 24.87 19.09
N LYS A 44 -10.62 25.16 20.03
CA LYS A 44 -10.34 25.10 21.48
C LYS A 44 -10.10 23.67 21.99
N GLU A 45 -10.53 22.68 21.23
CA GLU A 45 -10.44 21.26 21.59
C GLU A 45 -9.34 20.52 20.82
N ARG A 46 -8.55 21.24 20.00
CA ARG A 46 -7.51 20.66 19.16
C ARG A 46 -6.35 20.14 20.02
N PRO A 47 -5.95 18.88 19.83
CA PRO A 47 -4.66 18.42 20.34
C PRO A 47 -3.50 19.22 19.71
N ALA A 48 -2.40 19.38 20.45
CA ALA A 48 -1.24 20.17 19.99
C ALA A 48 -0.60 19.62 18.69
N TRP A 49 -0.76 18.33 18.41
CA TRP A 49 -0.22 17.67 17.21
C TRP A 49 -1.15 17.73 16.00
N TYR A 50 -2.38 18.25 16.15
CA TYR A 50 -3.34 18.32 15.06
C TYR A 50 -3.07 19.54 14.16
N ASP A 51 -2.97 19.31 12.85
CA ASP A 51 -2.71 20.35 11.86
C ASP A 51 -3.80 20.37 10.75
N PRO A 52 -4.66 21.41 10.69
CA PRO A 52 -5.68 21.54 9.65
C PRO A 52 -5.15 22.14 8.34
N ARG A 53 -3.90 22.67 8.32
CA ARG A 53 -3.39 23.45 7.18
C ARG A 53 -3.40 22.67 5.86
N PRO A 54 -3.01 21.38 5.78
CA PRO A 54 -3.02 20.66 4.50
C PRO A 54 -4.42 20.57 3.88
N ALA A 55 -5.43 20.33 4.72
CA ALA A 55 -6.82 20.26 4.31
C ALA A 55 -7.33 21.62 3.80
N LEU A 56 -7.09 22.69 4.56
CA LEU A 56 -7.55 24.04 4.22
C LEU A 56 -6.80 24.61 3.01
N ALA A 57 -5.49 24.35 2.90
CA ALA A 57 -4.65 24.76 1.78
C ALA A 57 -5.13 24.14 0.46
N HIS A 58 -5.41 22.83 0.48
CA HIS A 58 -5.89 22.13 -0.71
C HIS A 58 -7.31 22.54 -1.12
N ALA A 59 -8.17 22.89 -0.16
CA ALA A 59 -9.53 23.36 -0.41
C ALA A 59 -9.61 24.84 -0.88
N GLY A 60 -8.57 25.34 -1.56
CA GLY A 60 -8.53 26.71 -2.08
C GLY A 60 -7.83 27.72 -1.16
N SER A 61 -6.79 27.30 -0.43
CA SER A 61 -6.01 28.18 0.45
C SER A 61 -6.83 28.89 1.52
N LEU A 62 -7.79 28.16 2.12
CA LEU A 62 -8.66 28.70 3.15
C LEU A 62 -7.87 29.06 4.41
N ALA A 63 -8.18 30.21 5.01
CA ALA A 63 -7.63 30.58 6.30
C ALA A 63 -8.34 29.82 7.44
N ASP A 64 -7.63 29.49 8.51
CA ASP A 64 -8.23 28.85 9.70
C ASP A 64 -8.96 29.85 10.61
N THR A 65 -9.98 30.47 10.03
CA THR A 65 -10.89 31.39 10.72
C THR A 65 -12.29 30.78 10.78
N PRO A 66 -13.21 31.32 11.59
CA PRO A 66 -14.60 30.87 11.58
C PRO A 66 -15.21 30.86 10.17
N ALA A 67 -14.88 31.84 9.33
CA ALA A 67 -15.34 31.89 7.94
C ALA A 67 -14.69 30.79 7.08
N GLY A 68 -13.36 30.65 7.12
CA GLY A 68 -12.69 29.63 6.31
C GLY A 68 -13.07 28.20 6.68
N ARG A 69 -13.39 27.93 7.96
CA ARG A 69 -13.94 26.62 8.38
C ARG A 69 -15.35 26.36 7.87
N ARG A 70 -16.20 27.38 7.77
CA ARG A 70 -17.53 27.25 7.12
C ARG A 70 -17.37 26.96 5.63
N ASN A 71 -16.52 27.73 4.94
CA ASN A 71 -16.22 27.49 3.52
C ASN A 71 -15.62 26.09 3.29
N TYR A 72 -14.88 25.57 4.27
CA TYR A 72 -14.35 24.21 4.21
C TYR A 72 -15.46 23.16 4.27
N LEU A 73 -16.50 23.35 5.10
CA LEU A 73 -17.66 22.47 5.11
C LEU A 73 -18.44 22.55 3.80
N GLU A 74 -18.59 23.74 3.23
CA GLU A 74 -19.22 23.92 1.91
C GLU A 74 -18.43 23.20 0.80
N TYR A 75 -17.10 23.30 0.84
CA TYR A 75 -16.22 22.53 -0.04
C TYR A 75 -16.42 21.02 0.12
N LEU A 76 -16.48 20.51 1.36
CA LEU A 76 -16.75 19.09 1.60
C LEU A 76 -18.16 18.68 1.15
N ALA A 77 -19.16 19.57 1.24
CA ALA A 77 -20.52 19.32 0.78
C ALA A 77 -20.56 19.14 -0.74
N TRP A 78 -19.97 20.10 -1.47
CA TRP A 78 -19.80 19.99 -2.92
C TRP A 78 -19.03 18.71 -3.30
N LEU A 79 -17.90 18.45 -2.63
CA LEU A 79 -17.06 17.29 -2.94
C LEU A 79 -17.75 15.95 -2.62
N ALA A 80 -18.66 15.91 -1.65
CA ALA A 80 -19.46 14.73 -1.34
C ALA A 80 -20.46 14.37 -2.44
N GLU A 81 -20.90 15.34 -3.24
CA GLU A 81 -21.84 15.15 -4.34
C GLU A 81 -21.13 14.98 -5.69
N ASP A 82 -19.95 15.58 -5.87
CA ASP A 82 -19.21 15.57 -7.12
C ASP A 82 -18.29 14.34 -7.28
N GLU A 83 -18.81 13.32 -7.99
CA GLU A 83 -18.07 12.07 -8.27
C GLU A 83 -16.82 12.27 -9.14
N PRO A 84 -16.87 13.05 -10.25
CA PRO A 84 -15.68 13.40 -11.03
C PRO A 84 -14.57 14.06 -10.19
N ALA A 85 -14.91 14.99 -9.30
CA ALA A 85 -13.93 15.66 -8.43
C ALA A 85 -13.24 14.69 -7.47
N ARG A 86 -13.99 13.74 -6.87
CA ARG A 86 -13.40 12.70 -6.02
C ARG A 86 -12.48 11.75 -6.80
N LYS A 87 -12.83 11.42 -8.04
CA LYS A 87 -11.96 10.64 -8.94
C LYS A 87 -10.68 11.37 -9.31
N ALA A 88 -10.77 12.66 -9.65
CA ALA A 88 -9.61 13.50 -9.93
C ALA A 88 -8.64 13.56 -8.72
N GLN A 89 -9.20 13.55 -7.51
CA GLN A 89 -8.46 13.48 -6.25
C GLN A 89 -8.05 12.05 -5.85
N ARG A 90 -8.31 11.03 -6.68
CA ARG A 90 -7.86 9.64 -6.47
C ARG A 90 -8.34 8.99 -5.17
N PHE A 91 -9.54 9.32 -4.70
CA PHE A 91 -10.10 8.78 -3.45
C PHE A 91 -10.12 7.23 -3.38
N GLU A 92 -10.34 6.57 -4.52
CA GLU A 92 -10.34 5.10 -4.59
C GLU A 92 -8.96 4.50 -4.27
N GLN A 93 -7.89 5.16 -4.70
CA GLN A 93 -6.52 4.73 -4.44
C GLN A 93 -6.15 4.96 -2.96
N MET A 94 -6.71 5.97 -2.32
CA MET A 94 -6.49 6.24 -0.90
C MET A 94 -7.15 5.22 0.02
N SER A 95 -8.19 4.54 -0.47
CA SER A 95 -8.87 3.47 0.27
C SER A 95 -8.24 2.09 0.01
N ARG A 96 -7.20 2.02 -0.84
CA ARG A 96 -6.59 0.77 -1.31
C ARG A 96 -5.06 0.89 -1.34
N GLY A 97 -4.43 0.35 -0.33
CA GLY A 97 -2.99 0.08 -0.30
C GLY A 97 -2.19 0.81 0.77
N TRP A 98 -0.90 0.50 0.83
CA TRP A 98 -0.02 0.90 1.94
C TRP A 98 0.61 2.30 1.79
N VAL A 99 0.81 2.78 0.56
CA VAL A 99 1.45 4.08 0.30
C VAL A 99 0.62 4.93 -0.64
N ILE A 100 0.30 6.15 -0.17
CA ILE A 100 -0.35 7.20 -0.97
C ILE A 100 0.74 8.20 -1.36
N GLY A 101 1.11 8.26 -2.64
CA GLY A 101 2.17 9.13 -3.14
C GLY A 101 2.71 8.73 -4.51
N SER A 102 3.77 9.41 -4.96
CA SER A 102 4.48 9.07 -6.18
C SER A 102 5.16 7.69 -6.10
N GLY A 103 5.50 7.12 -7.26
CA GLY A 103 6.22 5.85 -7.32
C GLY A 103 7.60 5.91 -6.65
N ASP A 104 8.25 7.08 -6.66
CA ASP A 104 9.53 7.28 -6.00
C ASP A 104 9.37 7.40 -4.47
N PHE A 105 8.33 8.09 -4.01
CA PHE A 105 7.96 8.10 -2.59
C PHE A 105 7.69 6.67 -2.07
N ALA A 106 6.99 5.85 -2.85
CA ALA A 106 6.78 4.44 -2.49
C ALA A 106 8.08 3.62 -2.39
N LYS A 107 9.06 3.88 -3.28
CA LYS A 107 10.38 3.23 -3.20
C LYS A 107 11.15 3.67 -1.96
N GLU A 108 11.08 4.94 -1.58
CA GLU A 108 11.74 5.49 -0.41
C GLU A 108 11.17 4.90 0.88
N VAL A 109 9.85 4.94 1.06
CA VAL A 109 9.17 4.32 2.21
C VAL A 109 9.49 2.82 2.32
N LEU A 110 9.60 2.12 1.19
CA LEU A 110 9.98 0.71 1.17
C LEU A 110 11.47 0.49 1.55
N ARG A 111 12.37 1.41 1.22
CA ARG A 111 13.77 1.35 1.65
C ARG A 111 13.89 1.53 3.16
N GLU A 112 13.23 2.56 3.70
CA GLU A 112 13.19 2.79 5.16
C GLU A 112 12.60 1.60 5.89
N TYR A 113 11.47 1.07 5.40
CA TYR A 113 10.86 -0.11 6.00
C TYR A 113 11.77 -1.34 5.98
N ARG A 114 12.59 -1.53 4.93
CA ARG A 114 13.58 -2.63 4.86
C ARG A 114 14.71 -2.49 5.89
N GLN A 115 14.99 -1.29 6.38
CA GLN A 115 16.00 -1.05 7.42
C GLN A 115 15.46 -1.31 8.82
N LEU A 116 14.13 -1.30 9.00
CA LEU A 116 13.49 -1.67 10.25
C LEU A 116 13.39 -3.21 10.32
N ASP A 117 14.02 -3.83 11.32
CA ASP A 117 14.07 -5.29 11.51
C ASP A 117 12.69 -5.84 11.96
N HIS A 118 11.73 -5.84 11.05
CA HIS A 118 10.38 -6.33 11.29
C HIS A 118 10.22 -7.75 10.75
N ARG A 119 10.11 -8.72 11.67
CA ARG A 119 9.73 -10.13 11.40
C ARG A 119 8.25 -10.31 11.02
N GLY A 120 7.62 -9.31 10.41
CA GLY A 120 6.18 -9.26 10.16
C GLY A 120 5.86 -8.67 8.79
N ARG A 121 4.89 -9.31 8.12
CA ARG A 121 4.21 -8.98 6.84
C ARG A 121 4.80 -7.81 6.03
N SER A 122 5.48 -8.15 4.93
CA SER A 122 6.01 -7.17 3.95
C SER A 122 4.90 -6.22 3.44
N PRO A 123 5.03 -4.91 3.62
CA PRO A 123 4.06 -3.92 3.18
C PRO A 123 4.06 -3.65 1.67
N ALA A 124 5.02 -4.25 0.96
CA ALA A 124 4.95 -4.38 -0.49
C ALA A 124 3.73 -5.18 -0.96
N ALA A 125 2.87 -5.64 -0.05
CA ALA A 125 1.65 -6.36 -0.35
C ALA A 125 0.57 -5.54 -1.11
N ASP A 126 0.73 -4.28 -1.53
CA ASP A 126 -0.44 -3.55 -2.09
C ASP A 126 -0.31 -2.95 -3.49
N LEU A 127 0.88 -2.87 -4.11
CA LEU A 127 1.00 -2.58 -5.55
C LEU A 127 1.51 -3.82 -6.29
N GLN A 128 0.70 -4.38 -7.19
CA GLN A 128 1.09 -5.57 -7.97
C GLN A 128 2.38 -5.35 -8.78
N GLU A 129 2.57 -4.16 -9.35
CA GLU A 129 3.82 -3.81 -10.06
C GLU A 129 5.03 -3.69 -9.10
N THR A 130 4.86 -3.10 -7.92
CA THR A 130 5.94 -3.01 -6.91
C THR A 130 6.28 -4.39 -6.34
N ARG A 131 5.28 -5.25 -6.13
CA ARG A 131 5.48 -6.66 -5.75
C ARG A 131 6.31 -7.38 -6.78
N GLU A 132 5.94 -7.27 -8.04
CA GLU A 132 6.60 -7.97 -9.12
C GLU A 132 8.04 -7.48 -9.30
N ALA A 133 8.29 -6.18 -9.21
CA ALA A 133 9.64 -5.63 -9.23
C ALA A 133 10.52 -6.23 -8.12
N LEU A 134 9.99 -6.35 -6.90
CA LEU A 134 10.70 -6.99 -5.78
C LEU A 134 10.93 -8.50 -5.99
N TRP A 135 9.94 -9.21 -6.54
CA TRP A 135 10.10 -10.63 -6.85
C TRP A 135 11.16 -10.84 -7.93
N ARG A 136 11.20 -9.97 -8.95
CA ARG A 136 12.23 -9.98 -10.00
C ARG A 136 13.62 -9.67 -9.43
N GLU A 137 13.74 -8.69 -8.53
CA GLU A 137 15.00 -8.33 -7.86
C GLU A 137 15.53 -9.50 -7.01
N GLU A 138 14.69 -10.06 -6.12
CA GLU A 138 15.08 -11.21 -5.29
C GLU A 138 15.37 -12.46 -6.14
N LEU A 139 14.59 -12.72 -7.21
CA LEU A 139 14.87 -13.83 -8.12
C LEU A 139 16.24 -13.67 -8.77
N SER A 140 16.58 -12.47 -9.24
CA SER A 140 17.90 -12.17 -9.81
C SER A 140 19.02 -12.43 -8.81
N ALA A 141 18.85 -11.98 -7.55
CA ALA A 141 19.81 -12.22 -6.48
C ALA A 141 19.98 -13.72 -6.17
N GLN A 142 18.89 -14.48 -6.13
CA GLN A 142 18.92 -15.94 -5.89
C GLN A 142 19.57 -16.70 -7.05
N LEU A 143 19.26 -16.35 -8.30
CA LEU A 143 19.90 -16.93 -9.48
C LEU A 143 21.41 -16.68 -9.46
N LYS A 144 21.83 -15.44 -9.16
CA LYS A 144 23.25 -15.09 -9.03
C LYS A 144 23.95 -15.92 -7.95
N ARG A 145 23.32 -16.08 -6.77
CA ARG A 145 23.85 -16.91 -5.66
C ARG A 145 23.96 -18.38 -6.03
N ALA A 146 23.02 -18.88 -6.83
CA ALA A 146 23.02 -20.27 -7.32
C ALA A 146 23.93 -20.50 -8.54
N GLY A 147 24.59 -19.46 -9.05
CA GLY A 147 25.39 -19.53 -10.27
C GLY A 147 24.56 -19.88 -11.52
N ARG A 148 23.30 -19.43 -11.56
CA ARG A 148 22.35 -19.72 -12.65
C ARG A 148 21.93 -18.47 -13.40
N THR A 149 21.59 -18.67 -14.66
CA THR A 149 21.11 -17.65 -15.59
C THR A 149 19.66 -17.90 -15.97
N LYS A 150 19.03 -16.93 -16.66
CA LYS A 150 17.70 -17.14 -17.24
C LYS A 150 17.69 -18.24 -18.32
N ALA A 151 18.81 -18.44 -19.01
CA ALA A 151 18.93 -19.53 -19.98
C ALA A 151 18.86 -20.90 -19.28
N ASP A 152 19.52 -21.05 -18.13
CA ASP A 152 19.44 -22.26 -17.30
C ASP A 152 18.01 -22.53 -16.80
N VAL A 153 17.27 -21.47 -16.49
CA VAL A 153 15.85 -21.59 -16.11
C VAL A 153 15.03 -22.18 -17.27
N ALA A 154 15.28 -21.74 -18.50
CA ALA A 154 14.55 -22.21 -19.67
C ALA A 154 14.87 -23.68 -20.02
N SER A 155 16.14 -24.08 -19.93
CA SER A 155 16.64 -25.39 -20.37
C SER A 155 16.53 -26.49 -19.32
N ALA A 156 16.62 -26.17 -18.02
CA ALA A 156 16.58 -27.17 -16.96
C ALA A 156 15.19 -27.77 -16.75
N ALA A 157 15.16 -29.01 -16.25
CA ALA A 157 13.94 -29.69 -15.86
C ALA A 157 13.02 -28.81 -14.99
N LYS A 158 11.70 -28.92 -15.19
CA LYS A 158 10.68 -28.09 -14.51
C LYS A 158 10.78 -28.13 -12.99
N SER A 159 11.34 -29.19 -12.42
CA SER A 159 11.49 -29.38 -10.97
C SER A 159 12.92 -29.68 -10.56
N ALA A 160 13.91 -29.13 -11.26
CA ALA A 160 15.29 -29.22 -10.84
C ALA A 160 15.45 -28.72 -9.38
N ASP A 161 16.28 -29.39 -8.58
CA ASP A 161 16.40 -29.13 -7.15
C ASP A 161 16.76 -27.68 -6.84
N TRP A 162 17.60 -27.06 -7.67
CA TRP A 162 17.98 -25.66 -7.52
C TRP A 162 16.80 -24.70 -7.76
N LYS A 163 15.86 -25.03 -8.66
CA LYS A 163 14.64 -24.23 -8.86
C LYS A 163 13.72 -24.31 -7.65
N LEU A 164 13.60 -25.51 -7.05
CA LEU A 164 12.82 -25.71 -5.83
C LEU A 164 13.43 -24.95 -4.64
N ALA A 165 14.75 -24.96 -4.52
CA ALA A 165 15.47 -24.20 -3.49
C ALA A 165 15.26 -22.68 -3.65
N ILE A 166 15.39 -22.15 -4.87
CA ILE A 166 15.13 -20.73 -5.17
C ILE A 166 13.67 -20.37 -4.87
N ALA A 167 12.72 -21.19 -5.30
CA ALA A 167 11.29 -20.98 -5.03
C ALA A 167 10.97 -20.96 -3.53
N ALA A 168 11.58 -21.86 -2.74
CA ALA A 168 11.44 -21.86 -1.29
C ALA A 168 12.06 -20.62 -0.63
N ALA A 169 13.24 -20.18 -1.10
CA ALA A 169 13.89 -18.96 -0.60
C ALA A 169 13.05 -17.70 -0.91
N LEU A 170 12.53 -17.58 -2.14
CA LEU A 170 11.62 -16.50 -2.53
C LEU A 170 10.36 -16.48 -1.64
N LYS A 171 9.75 -17.64 -1.38
CA LYS A 171 8.58 -17.77 -0.49
C LYS A 171 8.87 -17.44 0.96
N ALA A 172 10.10 -17.61 1.42
CA ALA A 172 10.51 -17.28 2.79
C ALA A 172 10.73 -15.77 2.98
N LYS A 173 11.14 -15.06 1.92
CA LYS A 173 11.51 -13.64 1.97
C LYS A 173 10.49 -12.68 1.36
N THR A 174 9.55 -13.19 0.57
CA THR A 174 8.61 -12.38 -0.21
C THR A 174 7.20 -12.98 -0.19
N THR A 175 6.24 -12.22 -0.70
CA THR A 175 4.84 -12.65 -0.87
C THR A 175 4.56 -13.28 -2.24
N VAL A 176 5.58 -13.83 -2.91
CA VAL A 176 5.46 -14.35 -4.29
C VAL A 176 4.35 -15.39 -4.43
N SER A 177 3.60 -15.34 -5.53
CA SER A 177 2.55 -16.31 -5.83
C SER A 177 3.13 -17.57 -6.49
N ASN A 178 2.43 -18.70 -6.39
CA ASN A 178 2.84 -19.92 -7.11
C ASN A 178 2.73 -19.74 -8.63
N ARG A 179 1.81 -18.88 -9.09
CA ARG A 179 1.66 -18.52 -10.52
C ARG A 179 2.90 -17.85 -11.04
N TRP A 180 3.34 -16.83 -10.32
CA TRP A 180 4.52 -16.09 -10.70
C TRP A 180 5.77 -16.99 -10.72
N LEU A 181 5.93 -17.86 -9.71
CA LEU A 181 7.03 -18.83 -9.68
C LEU A 181 6.98 -19.82 -10.85
N ALA A 182 5.79 -20.35 -11.18
CA ALA A 182 5.61 -21.25 -12.30
C ALA A 182 6.06 -20.63 -13.63
N GLU A 183 5.66 -19.38 -13.87
CA GLU A 183 6.01 -18.61 -15.06
C GLU A 183 7.50 -18.25 -15.10
N HIS A 184 8.05 -17.72 -14.00
CA HIS A 184 9.38 -17.11 -13.99
C HIS A 184 10.52 -18.10 -13.72
N LEU A 185 10.23 -19.28 -13.17
CA LEU A 185 11.20 -20.38 -13.02
C LEU A 185 10.93 -21.55 -13.98
N ASN A 186 9.96 -21.40 -14.90
CA ASN A 186 9.55 -22.45 -15.85
C ASN A 186 9.27 -23.80 -15.13
N MET A 187 8.41 -23.77 -14.10
CA MET A 187 8.17 -24.92 -13.21
C MET A 187 6.91 -25.70 -13.54
N GLY A 188 6.23 -25.39 -14.65
CA GLY A 188 5.00 -26.06 -15.05
C GLY A 188 3.78 -25.61 -14.23
N GLY A 189 2.92 -26.54 -13.82
CA GLY A 189 1.63 -26.21 -13.21
C GLY A 189 1.72 -25.69 -11.77
N LEU A 190 0.83 -24.74 -11.44
CA LEU A 190 0.66 -24.12 -10.11
C LEU A 190 0.60 -25.11 -8.94
N HIS A 191 -0.17 -26.19 -9.13
CA HIS A 191 -0.39 -27.20 -8.11
C HIS A 191 0.87 -28.01 -7.81
N GLU A 192 1.70 -28.24 -8.83
CA GLU A 192 2.95 -28.97 -8.69
C GLU A 192 4.01 -28.12 -7.97
N VAL A 193 4.06 -26.81 -8.25
CA VAL A 193 4.87 -25.85 -7.50
C VAL A 193 4.45 -25.84 -6.03
N SER A 194 3.14 -25.78 -5.75
CA SER A 194 2.63 -25.80 -4.37
C SER A 194 3.07 -27.06 -3.62
N ARG A 195 2.88 -28.23 -4.23
CA ARG A 195 3.20 -29.52 -3.62
C ARG A 195 4.68 -29.64 -3.30
N ARG A 196 5.56 -29.41 -4.28
CA ARG A 196 7.01 -29.63 -4.12
C ARG A 196 7.69 -28.58 -3.24
N VAL A 197 7.30 -27.31 -3.36
CA VAL A 197 7.88 -26.23 -2.54
C VAL A 197 7.48 -26.38 -1.06
N ASN A 198 6.24 -26.81 -0.78
CA ASN A 198 5.81 -27.06 0.60
C ASN A 198 6.53 -28.25 1.24
N VAL A 199 6.81 -29.32 0.49
CA VAL A 199 7.61 -30.46 0.96
C VAL A 199 9.01 -30.00 1.36
N LEU A 200 9.69 -29.21 0.51
CA LEU A 200 11.02 -28.70 0.79
C LEU A 200 11.02 -27.76 2.02
N ARG A 201 10.05 -26.84 2.11
CA ARG A 201 9.93 -25.93 3.27
C ARG A 201 9.73 -26.69 4.59
N ARG A 202 8.95 -27.77 4.59
CA ARG A 202 8.74 -28.61 5.78
C ARG A 202 10.03 -29.37 6.15
N ALA A 203 10.78 -29.87 5.16
CA ALA A 203 12.06 -30.54 5.41
C ALA A 203 13.13 -29.61 6.00
N THR A 204 13.13 -28.32 5.61
CA THR A 204 14.08 -27.32 6.15
C THR A 204 13.73 -26.86 7.58
N VAL A 205 12.45 -26.93 7.99
CA VAL A 205 12.00 -26.59 9.35
C VAL A 205 12.31 -27.70 10.35
N VAL A 206 12.29 -28.97 9.92
CA VAL A 206 12.59 -30.14 10.78
C VAL A 206 14.09 -30.31 11.06
N ARG A 207 14.96 -29.62 10.31
CA ARG A 207 16.44 -29.64 10.47
C ARG A 207 17.00 -28.47 11.29
N ARG A 208 16.16 -27.76 12.05
CA ARG A 208 16.58 -26.71 12.98
C ARG A 208 16.33 -27.12 14.42
#